data_AF-A0A8B7DWX9-F1
#
_entry.id   AF-A0A8B7DWX9-F1
#
_cell.length_a   1.000
_cell.length_b   1.000
_cell.length_c   1.000
_cell.angle_alpha   90.00
_cell.angle_beta   90.00
_cell.angle_gamma   90.00
#
_symmetry.space_group_name_H-M   'P 1'
#
loop_
_entity.id
_entity.type
_entity.pdbx_description
1 polymer ?
#
loop_
_entity_poly.entity_id
_entity_poly.type
_entity_poly.pdbx_seq_one_letter_code
_entity_poly.pdbx_strand_id
1 'polypeptide(L)'
;DIDDKTLENYCSSLEFILSVENETDINANDLREELRDVSRMLPYSTKPLDVLNYLCQNSLISLYPNTVVALRILLTLPVSVASGERSFSKLKLIKNYLRSSIGQTKLKNLALISIESAMASTLDYTSVINEFAKVKVRRVKL
;
A
#
# COMPACT_ATOMS: atom_id res chain seq x y z
N ASP A 1 10.22 -19.17 -21.95
CA ASP A 1 10.39 -17.82 -22.52
C ASP A 1 9.04 -17.17 -22.74
N ILE A 2 8.87 -15.94 -22.24
CA ILE A 2 7.68 -15.13 -22.54
C ILE A 2 7.82 -14.70 -24.01
N ASP A 3 6.81 -14.98 -24.83
CA ASP A 3 6.79 -14.55 -26.22
C ASP A 3 6.81 -13.01 -26.31
N ASP A 4 7.59 -12.49 -27.24
CA ASP A 4 7.94 -11.06 -27.33
C ASP A 4 6.69 -10.19 -27.55
N LYS A 5 5.74 -10.71 -28.33
CA LYS A 5 4.44 -10.09 -28.57
C LYS A 5 3.56 -10.08 -27.33
N THR A 6 3.72 -11.06 -26.46
CA THR A 6 2.99 -11.15 -25.20
C THR A 6 3.52 -10.13 -24.19
N LEU A 7 4.85 -9.95 -24.13
CA LEU A 7 5.49 -8.92 -23.29
C LEU A 7 5.08 -7.51 -23.72
N GLU A 8 5.06 -7.26 -25.03
CA GLU A 8 4.60 -6.00 -25.60
C GLU A 8 3.15 -5.69 -25.20
N ASN A 9 2.24 -6.67 -25.36
CA ASN A 9 0.84 -6.51 -24.95
C ASN A 9 0.68 -6.17 -23.46
N TYR A 10 1.47 -6.78 -22.57
CA TYR A 10 1.43 -6.48 -21.14
C TYR A 10 1.95 -5.08 -20.83
N CYS A 11 3.04 -4.65 -21.47
CA CYS A 11 3.60 -3.32 -21.27
C CYS A 11 2.63 -2.24 -21.76
N SER A 12 2.02 -2.41 -22.95
CA SER A 12 1.00 -1.48 -23.46
C SER A 12 -0.24 -1.44 -22.56
N SER A 13 -0.66 -2.58 -22.02
CA SER A 13 -1.79 -2.63 -21.09
C SER A 13 -1.49 -1.89 -19.80
N LEU A 14 -0.27 -2.03 -19.26
CA LEU A 14 0.15 -1.36 -18.05
C LEU A 14 0.26 0.15 -18.26
N GLU A 15 0.87 0.60 -19.37
CA GLU A 15 0.91 2.01 -19.76
C GLU A 15 -0.50 2.60 -19.84
N PHE A 16 -1.44 1.93 -20.51
CA PHE A 16 -2.83 2.38 -20.59
C PHE A 16 -3.51 2.50 -19.23
N ILE A 17 -3.30 1.52 -18.33
CA ILE A 17 -3.89 1.54 -16.97
C ILE A 17 -3.31 2.69 -16.13
N LEU A 18 -2.04 3.02 -16.34
CA LEU A 18 -1.32 4.07 -15.61
C LEU A 18 -1.30 5.42 -16.36
N SER A 19 -2.20 5.59 -17.32
CA SER A 19 -2.36 6.85 -18.06
C SER A 19 -3.57 7.62 -17.52
N VAL A 20 -3.37 8.90 -17.16
CA VAL A 20 -4.46 9.81 -16.77
C VAL A 20 -4.32 11.13 -17.53
N GLU A 21 -5.37 11.54 -18.23
CA GLU A 21 -5.49 12.86 -18.88
C GLU A 21 -4.28 13.25 -19.77
N ASN A 22 -3.65 12.27 -20.42
CA ASN A 22 -2.47 12.33 -21.31
C ASN A 22 -1.08 12.28 -20.65
N GLU A 23 -0.99 12.17 -19.33
CA GLU A 23 0.27 11.86 -18.66
C GLU A 23 0.34 10.35 -18.40
N THR A 24 1.50 9.75 -18.68
CA THR A 24 1.75 8.32 -18.44
C THR A 24 2.88 8.17 -17.44
N ASP A 25 2.67 7.35 -16.40
CA ASP A 25 3.71 7.09 -15.40
C ASP A 25 4.86 6.23 -15.97
N ILE A 26 4.59 5.51 -17.07
CA ILE A 26 5.49 4.52 -17.67
C ILE A 26 5.33 4.52 -19.19
N ASN A 27 6.45 4.42 -19.93
CA ASN A 27 6.45 4.16 -21.37
C ASN A 27 6.58 2.65 -21.65
N ALA A 28 5.66 2.08 -22.44
CA ALA A 28 5.63 0.64 -22.69
C ALA A 28 6.85 0.11 -23.45
N ASN A 29 7.36 0.86 -24.43
CA ASN A 29 8.50 0.43 -25.25
C ASN A 29 9.79 0.48 -24.43
N ASP A 30 10.01 1.56 -23.69
CA ASP A 30 11.17 1.69 -22.82
C ASP A 30 11.13 0.63 -21.72
N LEU A 31 9.97 0.43 -21.06
CA LEU A 31 9.80 -0.62 -20.05
C LEU A 31 10.18 -2.01 -20.58
N ARG A 32 9.78 -2.35 -21.81
CA ARG A 32 10.09 -3.65 -22.40
C ARG A 32 11.59 -3.86 -22.59
N GLU A 33 12.28 -2.86 -23.13
CA GLU A 33 13.73 -2.92 -23.34
C GLU A 33 14.48 -2.96 -22.01
N GLU A 34 14.07 -2.13 -21.05
CA GLU A 34 14.65 -2.13 -19.70
C GLU A 34 14.45 -3.49 -19.01
N LEU A 35 13.25 -4.08 -19.07
CA LEU A 35 12.96 -5.38 -18.48
C LEU A 35 13.78 -6.51 -19.12
N ARG A 36 14.02 -6.44 -20.43
CA ARG A 36 14.91 -7.38 -21.13
C ARG A 36 16.33 -7.30 -20.59
N ASP A 37 16.85 -6.10 -20.41
CA ASP A 37 18.20 -5.88 -19.91
C ASP A 37 18.35 -6.28 -18.45
N VAL A 38 17.42 -5.88 -17.60
CA VAL A 38 17.39 -6.26 -16.19
C VAL A 38 17.26 -7.78 -16.03
N SER A 39 16.46 -8.45 -16.86
CA SER A 39 16.33 -9.91 -16.87
C SER A 39 17.64 -10.63 -17.18
N ARG A 40 18.48 -10.06 -18.06
CA ARG A 40 19.81 -10.61 -18.37
C ARG A 40 20.81 -10.41 -17.23
N MET A 41 20.64 -9.36 -16.42
CA MET A 41 21.54 -9.04 -15.31
C MET A 41 21.27 -9.85 -14.04
N LEU A 42 20.07 -10.42 -13.90
CA LEU A 42 19.65 -11.08 -12.67
C LEU A 42 19.80 -12.61 -12.75
N PRO A 43 20.19 -13.28 -11.65
CA PRO A 43 20.08 -14.73 -11.54
C PRO A 43 18.61 -15.17 -11.55
N TYR A 44 18.33 -16.36 -12.08
CA TYR A 44 16.97 -16.89 -12.18
C TYR A 44 16.25 -16.94 -10.82
N SER A 45 15.04 -16.34 -10.76
CA SER A 45 14.11 -16.33 -9.61
C SER A 45 14.49 -15.40 -8.44
N THR A 46 14.45 -14.09 -8.69
CA THR A 46 14.57 -13.04 -7.66
C THR A 46 13.22 -12.42 -7.33
N LYS A 47 12.93 -12.17 -6.05
CA LYS A 47 11.68 -11.48 -5.66
C LYS A 47 11.70 -10.04 -6.18
N PRO A 48 10.55 -9.43 -6.51
CA PRO A 48 10.51 -8.04 -6.99
C PRO A 48 11.19 -7.04 -6.07
N LEU A 49 11.13 -7.26 -4.75
CA LEU A 49 11.84 -6.45 -3.75
C LEU A 49 13.37 -6.58 -3.86
N ASP A 50 13.86 -7.79 -4.09
CA ASP A 50 15.30 -8.06 -4.23
C ASP A 50 15.83 -7.42 -5.51
N VAL A 51 15.04 -7.46 -6.60
CA VAL A 51 15.35 -6.77 -7.86
C VAL A 51 15.42 -5.25 -7.64
N LEU A 52 14.44 -4.66 -6.96
CA LEU A 52 14.43 -3.23 -6.69
C LEU A 52 15.64 -2.82 -5.83
N ASN A 53 15.97 -3.61 -4.80
CA ASN A 53 17.14 -3.37 -3.97
C ASN A 53 18.45 -3.47 -4.76
N TYR A 54 18.56 -4.44 -5.67
CA TYR A 54 19.72 -4.59 -6.55
C TYR A 54 19.90 -3.37 -7.46
N LEU A 55 18.83 -2.87 -8.08
CA LEU A 55 18.87 -1.68 -8.92
C LEU A 55 19.27 -0.43 -8.12
N CYS A 56 18.80 -0.31 -6.88
CA CYS A 56 19.17 0.79 -5.98
C CYS A 56 20.64 0.72 -5.54
N GLN A 57 21.12 -0.45 -5.12
CA GLN A 57 22.49 -0.63 -4.63
C GLN A 57 23.55 -0.38 -5.71
N ASN A 58 23.24 -0.73 -6.96
CA ASN A 58 24.13 -0.52 -8.09
C ASN A 58 23.94 0.84 -8.79
N SER A 59 23.13 1.75 -8.23
CA SER A 59 22.84 3.07 -8.83
C SER A 59 22.28 3.00 -10.26
N LEU A 60 21.53 1.94 -10.58
CA LEU A 60 20.92 1.70 -11.91
C LEU A 60 19.52 2.32 -12.05
N ILE A 61 19.06 3.04 -11.02
CA ILE A 61 17.73 3.66 -10.98
C ILE A 61 17.53 4.65 -12.13
N SER A 62 18.55 5.44 -12.46
CA SER A 62 18.49 6.40 -13.57
C SER A 62 18.59 5.76 -14.94
N LEU A 63 19.11 4.53 -15.02
CA LEU A 63 19.26 3.78 -16.27
C LEU A 63 17.98 3.00 -16.63
N TYR A 64 17.24 2.56 -15.61
CA TYR A 64 16.00 1.80 -15.77
C TYR A 64 14.81 2.45 -15.03
N PRO A 65 14.44 3.70 -15.37
CA PRO A 65 13.42 4.44 -14.64
C PRO A 65 12.04 3.78 -14.72
N ASN A 66 11.63 3.28 -15.89
CA ASN A 66 10.31 2.67 -16.08
C ASN A 66 10.17 1.38 -15.27
N THR A 67 11.23 0.57 -15.24
CA THR A 67 11.29 -0.68 -14.46
C THR A 67 11.22 -0.41 -12.96
N VAL A 68 11.90 0.63 -12.49
CA VAL A 68 11.83 1.03 -11.08
C VAL A 68 10.44 1.51 -10.70
N VAL A 69 9.79 2.32 -11.55
CA VAL A 69 8.41 2.76 -11.33
C VAL A 69 7.46 1.55 -11.31
N ALA A 70 7.55 0.65 -12.29
CA ALA A 70 6.75 -0.57 -12.36
C ALA A 70 6.91 -1.44 -11.10
N LEU A 71 8.15 -1.65 -10.63
CA LEU A 71 8.44 -2.44 -9.42
C LEU A 71 7.91 -1.75 -8.16
N ARG A 72 8.01 -0.43 -8.06
CA ARG A 72 7.43 0.35 -6.95
C ARG A 72 5.92 0.24 -6.92
N ILE A 73 5.26 0.37 -8.07
CA ILE A 73 3.81 0.19 -8.19
C ILE A 73 3.45 -1.24 -7.79
N LEU A 74 4.15 -2.26 -8.30
CA LEU A 74 3.91 -3.65 -7.93
C LEU A 74 4.04 -3.91 -6.41
N LEU A 75 5.04 -3.32 -5.75
CA LEU A 75 5.28 -3.49 -4.32
C LEU A 75 4.32 -2.68 -3.44
N THR A 76 3.76 -1.60 -3.96
CA THR A 76 2.82 -0.71 -3.23
C THR A 76 1.37 -1.07 -3.47
N LEU A 77 1.04 -1.65 -4.63
CA LEU A 77 -0.21 -2.36 -4.82
C LEU A 77 -0.29 -3.44 -3.73
N PRO A 78 -1.46 -3.64 -3.11
CA PRO A 78 -1.64 -4.65 -2.08
C PRO A 78 -1.56 -6.06 -2.69
N VAL A 79 -0.36 -6.49 -3.10
CA VAL A 79 -0.03 -7.86 -3.49
C VAL A 79 -0.29 -8.81 -2.32
N SER A 80 -0.28 -8.30 -1.09
CA SER A 80 -0.89 -8.98 0.05
C SER A 80 -2.34 -8.54 0.22
N VAL A 81 -3.23 -9.17 -0.54
CA VAL A 81 -4.69 -9.16 -0.26
C VAL A 81 -4.93 -9.39 1.24
N ALA A 82 -4.06 -10.20 1.87
CA ALA A 82 -4.02 -10.45 3.32
C ALA A 82 -3.93 -9.19 4.21
N SER A 83 -3.19 -8.12 3.88
CA SER A 83 -3.11 -6.95 4.78
C SER A 83 -4.39 -6.12 4.74
N GLY A 84 -4.93 -5.90 3.54
CA GLY A 84 -6.24 -5.30 3.33
C GLY A 84 -7.35 -6.16 3.96
N GLU A 85 -7.37 -7.46 3.67
CA GLU A 85 -8.32 -8.43 4.23
C GLU A 85 -8.23 -8.54 5.74
N ARG A 86 -7.02 -8.49 6.35
CA ARG A 86 -6.87 -8.43 7.81
C ARG A 86 -7.49 -7.16 8.35
N SER A 87 -7.24 -6.01 7.72
CA SER A 87 -7.81 -4.72 8.14
C SER A 87 -9.34 -4.72 8.01
N PHE A 88 -9.88 -5.23 6.89
CA PHE A 88 -11.32 -5.40 6.68
C PHE A 88 -11.94 -6.46 7.59
N SER A 89 -11.21 -7.52 7.93
CA SER A 89 -11.63 -8.56 8.88
C SER A 89 -11.71 -7.99 10.31
N LYS A 90 -10.73 -7.19 10.73
CA LYS A 90 -10.78 -6.45 12.00
C LYS A 90 -11.95 -5.48 12.02
N LEU A 91 -12.18 -4.72 10.96
CA LEU A 91 -13.35 -3.85 10.80
C LEU A 91 -14.68 -4.62 10.90
N LYS A 92 -14.76 -5.78 10.24
CA LYS A 92 -15.93 -6.67 10.30
C LYS A 92 -16.15 -7.20 11.71
N LEU A 93 -15.08 -7.57 12.43
CA LEU A 93 -15.12 -7.95 13.84
C LEU A 93 -15.61 -6.80 14.73
N ILE A 94 -15.08 -5.58 14.57
CA ILE A 94 -15.53 -4.39 15.31
C ILE A 94 -17.03 -4.15 15.08
N LYS A 95 -17.48 -4.20 13.82
CA LYS A 95 -18.88 -3.99 13.44
C LYS A 95 -19.81 -5.08 13.97
N ASN A 96 -19.38 -6.35 13.90
CA ASN A 96 -20.16 -7.49 14.39
C ASN A 96 -20.20 -7.55 15.92
N TYR A 97 -19.04 -7.39 16.58
CA TYR A 97 -18.91 -7.40 18.03
C TYR A 97 -19.74 -6.29 18.68
N LEU A 98 -19.73 -5.09 18.10
CA LEU A 98 -20.49 -3.97 18.63
C LEU A 98 -21.94 -3.90 18.15
N ARG A 99 -22.39 -4.80 17.24
CA ARG A 99 -23.71 -4.86 16.59
C ARG A 99 -24.46 -3.51 16.61
N SER A 100 -23.81 -2.45 16.12
CA SER A 100 -24.28 -1.08 16.31
C SER A 100 -24.38 -0.35 14.99
N SER A 101 -25.42 0.47 14.86
CA SER A 101 -25.54 1.56 13.88
C SER A 101 -24.54 2.68 14.24
N ILE A 102 -23.25 2.35 14.29
CA ILE A 102 -22.20 3.31 14.63
C ILE A 102 -22.03 4.28 13.45
N GLY A 103 -22.01 5.58 13.74
CA GLY A 103 -21.75 6.60 12.72
C GLY A 103 -20.33 6.48 12.15
N GLN A 104 -20.16 6.86 10.89
CA GLN A 104 -18.90 6.69 10.15
C GLN A 104 -17.69 7.28 10.86
N THR A 105 -17.84 8.42 11.54
CA THR A 105 -16.77 9.07 12.28
C THR A 105 -16.26 8.22 13.44
N LYS A 106 -17.18 7.60 14.20
CA LYS A 106 -16.80 6.69 15.30
C LYS A 106 -16.15 5.42 14.77
N LEU A 107 -16.65 4.89 13.65
CA LEU A 107 -16.08 3.71 13.02
C LEU A 107 -14.63 3.96 12.57
N LYS A 108 -14.39 5.08 11.87
CA LYS A 108 -13.06 5.48 11.41
C LYS A 108 -12.07 5.60 12.58
N ASN A 109 -12.48 6.24 13.68
CA ASN A 109 -11.62 6.42 14.84
C ASN A 109 -11.28 5.09 15.53
N LEU A 110 -12.26 4.18 15.67
CA LEU A 110 -12.02 2.85 16.22
C LEU A 110 -11.13 1.99 15.31
N ALA A 111 -11.33 2.08 14.00
CA ALA A 111 -10.49 1.41 13.02
C ALA A 111 -9.03 1.88 13.13
N LEU A 112 -8.82 3.19 13.24
CA LEU A 112 -7.51 3.79 13.42
C LEU A 112 -6.82 3.27 14.69
N ILE A 113 -7.53 3.27 15.83
CA ILE A 113 -7.01 2.70 17.10
C ILE A 113 -6.69 1.21 16.96
N SER A 114 -7.50 0.45 16.21
CA SER A 114 -7.25 -0.98 16.01
C SER A 114 -6.07 -1.27 15.09
N ILE A 115 -5.83 -0.45 14.06
CA ILE A 115 -4.66 -0.56 13.17
C ILE A 115 -3.41 -0.20 13.95
N GLU A 116 -3.44 0.95 14.63
CA GLU A 116 -2.36 1.46 15.47
C GLU A 116 -2.36 0.87 16.88
N SER A 117 -2.84 -0.36 17.04
CA SER A 117 -3.03 -0.97 18.37
C SER A 117 -1.75 -1.07 19.19
N ALA A 118 -0.60 -1.26 18.54
CA ALA A 118 0.72 -1.25 19.18
C ALA A 118 1.02 0.11 19.80
N MET A 119 0.78 1.20 19.07
CA MET A 119 0.94 2.56 19.59
C MET A 119 -0.12 2.88 20.65
N ALA A 120 -1.36 2.47 20.43
CA ALA A 120 -2.45 2.68 21.38
C ALA A 120 -2.18 1.99 22.73
N SER A 121 -1.47 0.86 22.74
CA SER A 121 -1.09 0.17 23.97
C SER A 121 -0.05 0.91 24.82
N THR A 122 0.66 1.88 24.23
CA THR A 122 1.63 2.74 24.93
C THR A 122 0.99 3.97 25.58
N LEU A 123 -0.29 4.24 25.30
CA LEU A 123 -1.01 5.38 25.86
C LEU A 123 -1.37 5.13 27.33
N ASP A 124 -1.17 6.14 28.17
CA ASP A 124 -1.68 6.11 29.54
C ASP A 124 -3.21 6.34 29.55
N TYR A 125 -3.95 5.24 29.63
CA TYR A 125 -5.42 5.26 29.71
C TYR A 125 -5.93 6.09 30.88
N THR A 126 -5.19 6.16 31.99
CA THR A 126 -5.59 6.92 33.18
C THR A 126 -5.60 8.42 32.90
N SER A 127 -4.55 8.94 32.25
CA SER A 127 -4.50 10.33 31.78
C SER A 127 -5.63 10.64 30.79
N VAL A 128 -5.84 9.79 29.79
CA VAL A 128 -6.88 9.98 28.76
C VAL A 128 -8.29 10.00 29.38
N ILE A 129 -8.57 9.11 30.34
CA ILE A 129 -9.85 9.07 31.05
C ILE A 129 -10.05 10.35 31.86
N ASN A 130 -9.01 10.82 32.57
CA ASN A 130 -9.07 12.05 33.35
C ASN A 130 -9.30 13.28 32.48
N GLU A 131 -8.65 13.35 31.32
CA GLU A 131 -8.84 14.44 30.37
C GLU A 131 -10.24 14.42 29.74
N PHE A 132 -10.73 13.23 29.35
CA PHE A 132 -12.09 13.07 28.87
C PHE A 132 -13.13 13.46 29.94
N ALA A 133 -12.90 13.10 31.20
CA ALA A 133 -13.73 13.49 32.32
C ALA A 133 -13.77 15.02 32.49
N LYS A 134 -12.62 15.70 32.42
CA LYS A 134 -12.54 17.18 32.48
C LYS A 134 -13.38 17.85 31.37
N VAL A 135 -13.40 17.28 30.16
CA VAL A 135 -14.21 17.78 29.05
C VAL A 135 -15.71 17.56 29.30
N LYS A 136 -16.09 16.41 29.89
CA LYS A 136 -17.50 16.02 30.11
C LYS A 136 -18.15 16.72 31.30
N VAL A 137 -17.37 17.16 32.30
CA VAL A 137 -17.85 17.88 33.49
C VAL A 137 -18.53 19.23 33.15
N ARG A 138 -18.34 19.77 31.94
CA ARG A 138 -18.99 21.02 31.49
C ARG A 138 -20.48 20.89 31.10
N ARG A 139 -21.13 19.73 31.29
CA ARG A 139 -22.55 19.51 30.93
C ARG A 139 -23.49 19.09 32.06
N VAL A 140 -23.16 19.40 33.32
CA VAL A 140 -24.16 19.35 34.40
C VAL A 140 -24.06 20.62 35.24
N LYS A 141 -24.94 21.59 34.96
CA LYS A 141 -25.42 22.52 35.98
C LYS A 141 -26.71 21.92 36.50
N LEU A 142 -26.70 21.50 37.78
CA LEU A 142 -27.92 21.35 38.58
C LEU A 142 -28.59 22.72 38.72
#